data_AF-A0A529R6D4-F1
#
_entry.id   AF-A0A529R6D4-F1
#
_cell.length_a   1.000
_cell.length_b   1.000
_cell.length_c   1.000
_cell.angle_alpha   90.00
_cell.angle_beta   90.00
_cell.angle_gamma   90.00
#
_symmetry.space_group_name_H-M   'P 1'
#
loop_
_entity.id
_entity.type
_entity.pdbx_description
1 polymer ?
#
loop_
_entity_poly.entity_id
_entity_poly.type
_entity_poly.pdbx_seq_one_letter_code
_entity_poly.pdbx_strand_id
1 'polypeptide(L)'
;MLAQLVGEDIAGTRTAWGRQVLQLAGKERPALVRAGQAAALAAIGRAIYAAQVETLQERDGTPPSRIQRSALPTVVSRWAEQAAKLEWSGFCEDVKHLPVAVSEALRLTLDWLERGATDPMELEPMYRDAEQYRKGRRARLSNTQFAVDLRTEWTSAEHPQAQPLHYRWDRIQMLLADLVGA
;
A
#
# COMPACT_ATOMS: atom_id res chain seq x y z
N MET A 1 17.75 17.08 2.38
CA MET A 1 17.93 15.61 2.40
C MET A 1 18.51 15.08 1.10
N LEU A 2 17.84 15.18 -0.05
CA LEU A 2 18.34 14.55 -1.30
C LEU A 2 19.76 14.99 -1.68
N ALA A 3 20.10 16.27 -1.43
CA ALA A 3 21.47 16.79 -1.63
C ALA A 3 22.54 16.11 -0.73
N GLN A 4 22.16 15.54 0.41
CA GLN A 4 23.06 14.82 1.32
C GLN A 4 23.30 13.37 0.90
N LEU A 5 22.59 12.90 -0.12
CA LEU A 5 22.73 11.54 -0.68
C LEU A 5 23.60 11.51 -1.94
N VAL A 6 24.03 12.69 -2.43
CA VAL A 6 24.90 12.82 -3.60
C VAL A 6 26.30 12.33 -3.22
N GLY A 7 26.81 11.33 -3.95
CA GLY A 7 28.16 10.77 -3.74
C GLY A 7 28.23 9.64 -2.71
N GLU A 8 27.12 9.30 -2.05
CA GLU A 8 27.04 8.22 -1.06
C GLU A 8 26.67 6.88 -1.70
N ASP A 9 27.22 5.76 -1.18
CA ASP A 9 26.86 4.42 -1.67
C ASP A 9 25.47 3.98 -1.17
N ILE A 10 24.46 4.48 -1.88
CA ILE A 10 23.05 4.14 -1.68
C ILE A 10 22.50 3.21 -2.77
N ALA A 11 23.33 2.77 -3.71
CA ALA A 11 22.94 1.92 -4.84
C ALA A 11 22.35 0.57 -4.39
N GLY A 12 22.78 0.07 -3.21
CA GLY A 12 22.23 -1.13 -2.60
C GLY A 12 20.85 -0.98 -1.92
N THR A 13 20.34 0.25 -1.76
CA THR A 13 19.06 0.46 -1.07
C THR A 13 17.87 0.26 -2.00
N ARG A 14 16.96 -0.65 -1.63
CA ARG A 14 15.72 -0.89 -2.41
C ARG A 14 14.62 0.14 -2.13
N THR A 15 14.75 0.94 -1.08
CA THR A 15 13.71 1.86 -0.60
C THR A 15 14.31 3.12 0.02
N ALA A 16 13.59 4.23 -0.06
CA ALA A 16 13.96 5.51 0.55
C ALA A 16 14.10 5.47 2.08
N TRP A 17 13.52 4.48 2.76
CA TRP A 17 13.66 4.25 4.21
C TRP A 17 14.63 3.11 4.53
N GLY A 18 15.53 2.77 3.59
CA GLY A 18 16.59 1.79 3.82
C GLY A 18 17.59 2.28 4.87
N ARG A 19 18.26 1.36 5.56
CA ARG A 19 19.17 1.66 6.69
C ARG A 19 20.22 2.73 6.35
N GLN A 20 20.85 2.64 5.18
CA GLN A 20 21.87 3.59 4.72
C GLN A 20 21.28 5.00 4.53
N VAL A 21 20.11 5.12 3.89
CA VAL A 21 19.43 6.42 3.74
C VAL A 21 19.00 6.99 5.10
N LEU A 22 18.50 6.15 6.02
CA LEU A 22 18.11 6.59 7.36
C LEU A 22 19.29 7.08 8.21
N GLN A 23 20.50 6.58 7.99
CA GLN A 23 21.71 7.06 8.67
C GLN A 23 22.07 8.48 8.22
N LEU A 24 21.84 8.80 6.94
CA LEU A 24 22.14 10.09 6.32
C LEU A 24 21.00 11.11 6.49
N ALA A 25 19.80 10.65 6.82
CA ALA A 25 18.57 11.45 6.84
C ALA A 25 18.53 12.59 7.87
N GLY A 26 19.40 12.57 8.89
CA GLY A 26 19.44 13.59 9.94
C GLY A 26 18.06 13.88 10.55
N LYS A 27 17.59 15.12 10.42
CA LYS A 27 16.30 15.59 10.97
C LYS A 27 15.07 14.97 10.30
N GLU A 28 15.19 14.53 9.05
CA GLU A 28 14.09 13.94 8.26
C GLU A 28 13.89 12.43 8.54
N ARG A 29 14.78 11.84 9.35
CA ARG A 29 14.75 10.41 9.68
C ARG A 29 13.39 9.94 10.21
N PRO A 30 12.72 10.64 11.15
CA PRO A 30 11.42 10.18 11.66
C PRO A 30 10.35 10.11 10.57
N ALA A 31 10.29 11.11 9.68
CA ALA A 31 9.34 11.13 8.57
C ALA A 31 9.59 9.99 7.57
N LEU A 32 10.86 9.68 7.26
CA LEU A 32 11.17 8.52 6.42
C LEU A 32 10.79 7.19 7.06
N VAL A 33 11.00 7.04 8.37
CA VAL A 33 10.57 5.82 9.08
C VAL A 33 9.05 5.66 8.97
N ARG A 34 8.29 6.73 9.21
CA ARG A 34 6.82 6.73 9.04
C ARG A 34 6.41 6.45 7.60
N ALA A 35 7.12 6.99 6.61
CA ALA A 35 6.87 6.67 5.20
C ALA A 35 7.02 5.16 4.92
N GLY A 36 8.03 4.51 5.49
CA GLY A 36 8.18 3.06 5.39
C GLY A 36 7.09 2.26 6.09
N GLN A 37 6.62 2.72 7.25
CA GLN A 37 5.51 2.11 7.98
C GLN A 37 4.18 2.27 7.22
N ALA A 38 3.92 3.46 6.68
CA ALA A 38 2.76 3.73 5.83
C ALA A 38 2.81 2.95 4.51
N ALA A 39 4.00 2.77 3.93
CA ALA A 39 4.18 1.95 2.73
C ALA A 39 3.86 0.46 3.02
N ALA A 40 4.24 -0.06 4.19
CA ALA A 40 3.88 -1.41 4.63
C ALA A 40 2.35 -1.55 4.83
N LEU A 41 1.71 -0.56 5.48
CA LEU A 41 0.25 -0.53 5.62
C LEU A 41 -0.45 -0.49 4.25
N ALA A 42 0.05 0.31 3.31
CA ALA A 42 -0.47 0.34 1.95
C ALA A 42 -0.28 -1.00 1.21
N ALA A 43 0.77 -1.76 1.50
CA ALA A 43 0.94 -3.10 0.96
C ALA A 43 -0.19 -4.03 1.40
N ILE A 44 -0.45 -4.06 2.70
CA ILE A 44 -1.54 -4.83 3.29
C ILE A 44 -2.88 -4.38 2.71
N GLY A 45 -3.14 -3.07 2.68
CA GLY A 45 -4.41 -2.57 2.17
C GLY A 45 -4.67 -2.92 0.71
N ARG A 46 -3.65 -2.94 -0.14
CA ARG A 46 -3.82 -3.41 -1.53
C ARG A 46 -4.01 -4.92 -1.63
N ALA A 47 -3.42 -5.71 -0.74
CA ALA A 47 -3.68 -7.16 -0.68
C ALA A 47 -5.12 -7.46 -0.23
N ILE A 48 -5.62 -6.72 0.77
CA ILE A 48 -7.02 -6.79 1.22
C ILE A 48 -7.95 -6.45 0.06
N TYR A 49 -7.72 -5.34 -0.63
CA TYR A 49 -8.49 -4.97 -1.83
C TYR A 49 -8.49 -6.07 -2.90
N ALA A 50 -7.33 -6.63 -3.23
CA ALA A 50 -7.24 -7.68 -4.24
C ALA A 50 -7.98 -8.96 -3.81
N ALA A 51 -7.91 -9.33 -2.52
CA ALA A 51 -8.66 -10.44 -1.95
C ALA A 51 -10.18 -10.19 -1.93
N GLN A 52 -10.62 -8.96 -1.69
CA GLN A 52 -12.03 -8.56 -1.79
C GLN A 52 -12.53 -8.67 -3.23
N VAL A 53 -11.76 -8.18 -4.21
CA VAL A 53 -12.10 -8.30 -5.64
C VAL A 53 -12.27 -9.76 -6.04
N GLU A 54 -11.35 -10.65 -5.67
CA GLU A 54 -11.49 -12.09 -5.95
C GLU A 54 -12.72 -12.71 -5.27
N THR A 55 -13.03 -12.29 -4.03
CA THR A 55 -14.22 -12.78 -3.32
C THR A 55 -15.50 -12.32 -4.00
N LEU A 56 -15.54 -11.08 -4.49
CA LEU A 56 -16.69 -10.55 -5.22
C LEU A 56 -16.83 -11.20 -6.61
N GLN A 57 -15.74 -11.44 -7.33
CA GLN A 57 -15.76 -12.19 -8.60
C GLN A 57 -16.41 -13.57 -8.44
N GLU A 58 -16.06 -14.30 -7.38
CA GLU A 58 -16.66 -15.60 -7.07
C GLU A 58 -18.17 -15.48 -6.79
N ARG A 59 -18.59 -14.43 -6.08
CA ARG A 59 -20.02 -14.14 -5.83
C ARG A 59 -20.77 -13.75 -7.09
N ASP A 60 -20.11 -13.11 -8.05
CA ASP A 60 -20.68 -12.75 -9.35
C ASP A 60 -20.79 -13.95 -10.31
N GLY A 61 -20.31 -15.14 -9.92
CA GLY A 61 -20.34 -16.34 -10.74
C GLY A 61 -19.14 -16.49 -11.70
N THR A 62 -18.12 -15.64 -11.58
CA THR A 62 -16.86 -15.82 -12.31
C THR A 62 -16.05 -16.96 -11.66
N PRO A 63 -15.38 -17.84 -12.45
CA PRO A 63 -14.54 -18.89 -11.89
C PRO A 63 -13.53 -18.31 -10.88
N PRO A 64 -13.48 -18.83 -9.65
CA PRO A 64 -12.72 -18.20 -8.58
C PRO A 64 -11.23 -18.32 -8.82
N SER A 65 -10.55 -17.20 -9.02
CA SER A 65 -9.12 -17.12 -8.68
C SER A 65 -8.96 -17.14 -7.16
N ARG A 66 -7.91 -17.80 -6.69
CA ARG A 66 -7.51 -17.82 -5.28
C ARG A 66 -6.12 -17.25 -5.07
N ILE A 67 -5.49 -16.70 -6.11
CA ILE A 67 -4.10 -16.25 -6.08
C ILE A 67 -3.93 -15.14 -5.02
N GLN A 68 -4.77 -14.12 -5.05
CA GLN A 68 -4.63 -12.96 -4.17
C GLN A 68 -5.12 -13.29 -2.76
N ARG A 69 -6.24 -14.02 -2.62
CA ARG A 69 -6.73 -14.48 -1.32
C ARG A 69 -5.74 -15.39 -0.61
N SER A 70 -5.09 -16.31 -1.32
CA SER A 70 -4.08 -17.20 -0.73
C SER A 70 -2.78 -16.46 -0.41
N ALA A 71 -2.48 -15.36 -1.11
CA ALA A 71 -1.32 -14.52 -0.84
C ALA A 71 -1.52 -13.57 0.36
N LEU A 72 -2.76 -13.23 0.71
CA LEU A 72 -3.06 -12.26 1.77
C LEU A 72 -2.40 -12.61 3.12
N PRO A 73 -2.48 -13.84 3.66
CA PRO A 73 -1.80 -14.18 4.92
C PRO A 73 -0.30 -13.95 4.86
N THR A 74 0.34 -14.26 3.73
CA THR A 74 1.78 -14.04 3.51
C THR A 74 2.13 -12.55 3.51
N VAL A 75 1.32 -11.71 2.86
CA VAL A 75 1.53 -10.26 2.85
C VAL A 75 1.34 -9.67 4.24
N VAL A 76 0.29 -10.08 4.97
CA VAL A 76 0.02 -9.63 6.34
C VAL A 76 1.17 -10.05 7.26
N SER A 77 1.56 -11.32 7.27
CA SER A 77 2.68 -11.82 8.08
C SER A 77 3.98 -11.05 7.84
N ARG A 78 4.26 -10.68 6.59
CA ARG A 78 5.48 -9.96 6.22
C ARG A 78 5.50 -8.50 6.66
N TRP A 79 4.36 -7.82 6.66
CA TRP A 79 4.30 -6.36 6.80
C TRP A 79 3.56 -5.86 8.04
N ALA A 80 2.80 -6.70 8.74
CA ALA A 80 1.99 -6.30 9.88
C ALA A 80 2.82 -5.65 11.00
N GLU A 81 3.97 -6.25 11.35
CA GLU A 81 4.84 -5.71 12.41
C GLU A 81 5.36 -4.31 12.06
N GLN A 82 5.68 -4.07 10.78
CA GLN A 82 6.14 -2.76 10.34
C GLN A 82 4.99 -1.76 10.25
N ALA A 83 3.82 -2.18 9.78
CA ALA A 83 2.62 -1.34 9.70
C ALA A 83 2.10 -0.93 11.08
N ALA A 84 2.11 -1.83 12.06
CA ALA A 84 1.65 -1.58 13.42
C ALA A 84 2.49 -0.52 14.17
N LYS A 85 3.73 -0.27 13.71
CA LYS A 85 4.59 0.78 14.28
C LYS A 85 4.25 2.18 13.76
N LEU A 86 3.28 2.29 12.84
CA LEU A 86 2.87 3.57 12.26
C LEU A 86 2.26 4.47 13.34
N GLU A 87 2.97 5.55 13.66
CA GLU A 87 2.46 6.58 14.55
C GLU A 87 1.52 7.49 13.74
N TRP A 88 0.21 7.39 14.02
CA TRP A 88 -0.83 7.96 13.18
C TRP A 88 -0.84 9.49 13.15
N SER A 89 -0.56 10.16 14.28
CA SER A 89 -0.62 11.62 14.35
C SER A 89 0.50 12.26 13.53
N GLY A 90 1.74 11.79 13.68
CA GLY A 90 2.89 12.20 12.88
C GLY A 90 2.75 11.82 11.41
N PHE A 91 2.07 10.72 11.08
CA PHE A 91 1.73 10.40 9.69
C PHE A 91 0.78 11.45 9.08
N CYS A 92 -0.25 11.87 9.82
CA CYS A 92 -1.14 12.94 9.36
C CYS A 92 -0.42 14.28 9.18
N GLU A 93 0.54 14.60 10.07
CA GLU A 93 1.40 15.78 9.92
C GLU A 93 2.26 15.72 8.65
N ASP A 94 2.86 14.57 8.36
CA ASP A 94 3.70 14.37 7.17
C ASP A 94 2.90 14.49 5.87
N VAL A 95 1.70 13.88 5.81
CA VAL A 95 0.87 13.83 4.59
C VAL A 95 0.08 15.13 4.36
N LYS A 96 -0.19 15.91 5.42
CA LYS A 96 -0.99 17.15 5.45
C LYS A 96 -2.46 16.99 5.07
N HIS A 97 -2.75 16.41 3.91
CA HIS A 97 -4.10 16.22 3.40
C HIS A 97 -4.31 14.81 2.88
N LEU A 98 -5.11 14.04 3.63
CA LEU A 98 -5.59 12.72 3.22
C LEU A 98 -7.12 12.76 3.19
N PRO A 99 -7.79 12.30 2.11
CA PRO A 99 -9.25 12.22 2.06
C PRO A 99 -9.80 11.38 3.22
N VAL A 100 -10.91 11.83 3.83
CA VAL A 100 -11.50 11.19 5.02
C VAL A 100 -11.79 9.71 4.79
N ALA A 101 -12.40 9.35 3.66
CA ALA A 101 -12.69 7.94 3.36
C ALA A 101 -11.42 7.07 3.27
N VAL A 102 -10.29 7.64 2.83
CA VAL A 102 -9.01 6.91 2.78
C VAL A 102 -8.39 6.81 4.17
N SER A 103 -8.46 7.86 4.97
CA SER A 103 -7.92 7.85 6.34
C SER A 103 -8.68 6.86 7.23
N GLU A 104 -10.00 6.78 7.10
CA GLU A 104 -10.84 5.79 7.79
C GLU A 104 -10.51 4.35 7.36
N ALA A 105 -10.39 4.08 6.07
CA ALA A 105 -10.01 2.76 5.58
C ALA A 105 -8.65 2.29 6.13
N LEU A 106 -7.66 3.20 6.19
CA LEU A 106 -6.34 2.89 6.76
C LEU A 106 -6.40 2.63 8.27
N ARG A 107 -7.15 3.43 9.04
CA ARG A 107 -7.34 3.22 10.48
C ARG A 107 -8.01 1.89 10.78
N LEU A 108 -9.07 1.56 10.04
CA LEU A 108 -9.77 0.29 10.21
C LEU A 108 -8.91 -0.91 9.79
N THR A 109 -7.99 -0.71 8.83
CA THR A 109 -7.00 -1.73 8.50
C THR A 109 -6.03 -1.96 9.67
N LEU A 110 -5.59 -0.91 10.35
CA LEU A 110 -4.75 -1.05 11.55
C LEU A 110 -5.51 -1.77 12.68
N ASP A 111 -6.74 -1.37 12.96
CA ASP A 111 -7.60 -2.05 13.94
C ASP A 111 -7.82 -3.54 13.60
N TRP A 112 -8.08 -3.85 12.33
CA TRP A 112 -8.22 -5.22 11.85
C TRP A 112 -6.94 -6.05 12.06
N LEU A 113 -5.76 -5.44 11.87
CA LEU A 113 -4.48 -6.07 12.17
C LEU A 113 -4.28 -6.30 13.67
N GLU A 114 -4.61 -5.30 14.50
CA GLU A 114 -4.48 -5.38 15.96
C GLU A 114 -5.37 -6.47 16.57
N ARG A 115 -6.59 -6.65 16.04
CA ARG A 115 -7.49 -7.73 16.42
C ARG A 115 -7.06 -9.11 15.92
N GLY A 116 -6.08 -9.18 15.02
CA GLY A 116 -5.67 -10.43 14.38
C GLY A 116 -6.76 -11.01 13.48
N ALA A 117 -7.63 -10.17 12.92
CA ALA A 117 -8.69 -10.61 12.02
C ALA A 117 -8.09 -11.13 10.70
N THR A 118 -8.82 -12.04 10.05
CA THR A 118 -8.33 -12.74 8.84
C THR A 118 -9.26 -12.59 7.65
N ASP A 119 -10.53 -12.25 7.88
CA ASP A 119 -11.49 -12.06 6.80
C ASP A 119 -11.37 -10.63 6.22
N PRO A 120 -10.91 -10.47 4.97
CA PRO A 120 -10.83 -9.16 4.33
C PRO A 120 -12.22 -8.56 4.03
N MET A 121 -13.29 -9.35 4.04
CA MET A 121 -14.64 -8.86 3.75
C MET A 121 -15.24 -8.04 4.90
N GLU A 122 -14.72 -8.15 6.12
CA GLU A 122 -15.05 -7.25 7.24
C GLU A 122 -14.81 -5.77 6.88
N LEU A 123 -13.79 -5.50 6.08
CA LEU A 123 -13.38 -4.15 5.68
C LEU A 123 -14.00 -3.70 4.34
N GLU A 124 -14.72 -4.58 3.65
CA GLU A 124 -15.21 -4.32 2.29
C GLU A 124 -16.08 -3.06 2.19
N PRO A 125 -17.03 -2.78 3.10
CA PRO A 125 -17.88 -1.60 2.98
C PRO A 125 -17.07 -0.30 2.92
N MET A 126 -16.04 -0.18 3.76
CA MET A 126 -15.22 1.02 3.87
C MET A 126 -14.25 1.15 2.69
N TYR A 127 -13.71 0.02 2.23
CA TYR A 127 -12.88 -0.02 1.02
C TYR A 127 -13.69 0.34 -0.22
N ARG A 128 -14.94 -0.11 -0.30
CA ARG A 128 -15.87 0.25 -1.36
C ARG A 128 -16.16 1.75 -1.35
N ASP A 129 -16.49 2.32 -0.20
CA ASP A 129 -16.79 3.76 -0.10
C ASP A 129 -15.56 4.61 -0.46
N ALA A 130 -14.37 4.24 0.04
CA ALA A 130 -13.10 4.89 -0.31
C ALA A 130 -12.72 4.75 -1.78
N GLU A 131 -13.09 3.65 -2.44
CA GLU A 131 -12.90 3.49 -3.88
C GLU A 131 -13.92 4.30 -4.69
N GLN A 132 -15.20 4.22 -4.34
CA GLN A 132 -16.29 4.96 -5.00
C GLN A 132 -16.05 6.46 -4.94
N TYR A 133 -15.64 6.99 -3.78
CA TYR A 133 -15.31 8.40 -3.62
C TYR A 133 -14.22 8.86 -4.60
N ARG A 134 -13.18 8.04 -4.82
CA ARG A 134 -12.04 8.39 -5.66
C ARG A 134 -12.24 8.10 -7.15
N LYS A 135 -12.98 7.05 -7.49
CA LYS A 135 -13.06 6.49 -8.85
C LYS A 135 -14.45 6.59 -9.48
N GLY A 136 -15.49 6.88 -8.70
CA GLY A 136 -16.88 6.90 -9.15
C GLY A 136 -17.26 5.60 -9.86
N ARG A 137 -17.69 5.71 -11.12
CA ARG A 137 -18.11 4.58 -11.97
C ARG A 137 -17.01 3.53 -12.23
N ARG A 138 -15.73 3.88 -12.01
CA ARG A 138 -14.60 2.95 -12.16
C ARG A 138 -14.28 2.15 -10.89
N ALA A 139 -15.15 2.20 -9.88
CA ALA A 139 -14.99 1.46 -8.63
C ALA A 139 -15.38 -0.02 -8.80
N ARG A 140 -14.43 -0.92 -8.58
CA ARG A 140 -14.62 -2.37 -8.73
C ARG A 140 -15.35 -2.99 -7.55
N LEU A 141 -15.26 -2.42 -6.37
CA LEU A 141 -15.96 -2.93 -5.19
C LEU A 141 -17.43 -2.49 -5.15
N SER A 142 -17.90 -1.65 -6.08
CA SER A 142 -19.32 -1.27 -6.07
C SER A 142 -20.23 -2.46 -6.41
N ASN A 143 -21.48 -2.41 -5.91
CA ASN A 143 -22.49 -3.44 -6.17
C ASN A 143 -23.27 -3.18 -7.48
N THR A 144 -22.72 -2.40 -8.40
CA THR A 144 -23.37 -2.06 -9.68
C THR A 144 -23.00 -3.05 -10.76
N GLN A 145 -23.84 -3.19 -11.80
CA GLN A 145 -23.53 -4.05 -12.94
C GLN A 145 -22.21 -3.66 -13.63
N PHE A 146 -21.92 -2.36 -13.76
CA PHE A 146 -20.64 -1.88 -14.29
C PHE A 146 -19.43 -2.40 -13.51
N ALA A 147 -19.56 -2.56 -12.19
CA ALA A 147 -18.48 -3.10 -11.38
C ALA A 147 -18.35 -4.62 -11.50
N VAL A 148 -19.45 -5.34 -11.73
CA VAL A 148 -19.41 -6.77 -12.11
C VAL A 148 -18.59 -6.94 -13.39
N ASP A 149 -18.82 -6.11 -14.40
CA ASP A 149 -18.07 -6.15 -15.66
C ASP A 149 -16.57 -5.84 -15.43
N LEU A 150 -16.26 -4.79 -14.68
CA LEU A 150 -14.87 -4.42 -14.33
C LEU A 150 -14.14 -5.45 -13.46
N ARG A 151 -14.88 -6.23 -12.67
CA ARG A 151 -14.36 -7.37 -11.91
C ARG A 151 -14.16 -8.56 -12.84
N THR A 152 -15.03 -8.80 -13.81
CA THR A 152 -14.87 -9.89 -14.79
C THR A 152 -13.59 -9.70 -15.62
N GLU A 153 -13.24 -8.46 -15.95
CA GLU A 153 -11.98 -8.11 -16.63
C GLU A 153 -10.72 -8.21 -15.75
N TRP A 154 -10.86 -8.42 -14.43
CA TRP A 154 -9.72 -8.48 -13.51
C TRP A 154 -9.03 -9.85 -13.56
N THR A 155 -7.81 -9.87 -14.09
CA THR A 155 -6.99 -11.09 -14.18
C THR A 155 -5.99 -11.15 -13.03
N SER A 156 -6.26 -11.96 -12.01
CA SER A 156 -5.38 -12.07 -10.83
C SER A 156 -3.93 -12.48 -11.12
N ALA A 157 -3.67 -13.17 -12.23
CA ALA A 157 -2.32 -13.55 -12.66
C ALA A 157 -1.48 -12.37 -13.18
N GLU A 158 -2.12 -11.33 -13.71
CA GLU A 158 -1.47 -10.12 -14.22
C GLU A 158 -1.20 -9.09 -13.10
N HIS A 159 -1.76 -9.32 -11.91
CA HIS A 159 -1.60 -8.47 -10.76
C HIS A 159 -0.55 -9.07 -9.79
N PRO A 160 0.66 -8.49 -9.69
CA PRO A 160 1.67 -8.99 -8.78
C PRO A 160 1.20 -8.85 -7.32
N GLN A 161 1.74 -9.70 -6.45
CA GLN A 161 1.50 -9.61 -5.01
C GLN A 161 1.81 -8.21 -4.50
N ALA A 162 1.00 -7.72 -3.55
CA ALA A 162 1.14 -6.38 -3.02
C ALA A 162 2.50 -6.17 -2.31
N GLN A 163 3.26 -5.16 -2.76
CA GLN A 163 4.55 -4.75 -2.19
C GLN A 163 4.53 -3.29 -1.70
N PRO A 164 5.25 -2.90 -0.63
CA PRO A 164 5.22 -1.54 -0.12
C PRO A 164 5.35 -0.46 -1.20
N LEU A 165 4.51 0.57 -1.12
CA LEU A 165 4.61 1.71 -2.04
C LEU A 165 5.90 2.46 -1.77
N HIS A 166 6.86 2.35 -2.68
CA HIS A 166 8.00 3.27 -2.73
C HIS A 166 7.79 4.26 -3.88
N TYR A 167 8.01 5.55 -3.61
CA TYR A 167 8.04 6.55 -4.67
C TYR A 167 9.25 6.28 -5.56
N ARG A 168 9.03 5.74 -6.78
CA ARG A 168 10.00 5.51 -7.88
C ARG A 168 11.48 5.69 -7.48
N TRP A 169 11.91 4.89 -6.51
CA TRP A 169 13.17 5.13 -5.80
C TRP A 169 14.35 4.81 -6.72
N ASP A 170 14.15 3.81 -7.58
CA ASP A 170 14.96 3.50 -8.75
C ASP A 170 15.30 4.75 -9.58
N ARG A 171 14.29 5.60 -9.85
CA ARG A 171 14.51 6.84 -10.63
C ARG A 171 15.25 7.91 -9.83
N ILE A 172 15.01 7.99 -8.52
CA ILE A 172 15.73 8.93 -7.64
C ILE A 172 17.20 8.52 -7.54
N GLN A 173 17.48 7.22 -7.38
CA GLN A 173 18.84 6.70 -7.33
C GLN A 173 19.60 6.99 -8.63
N MET A 174 18.94 6.81 -9.79
CA MET A 174 19.53 7.15 -11.08
C MET A 174 19.86 8.64 -11.18
N LEU A 175 18.93 9.53 -10.79
CA LEU A 175 19.18 10.97 -10.77
C LEU A 175 20.34 11.35 -9.83
N LEU A 176 20.42 10.73 -8.65
CA LEU A 176 21.51 10.97 -7.70
C LEU A 176 22.86 10.50 -8.24
N ALA A 177 22.89 9.38 -8.97
CA ALA A 177 24.09 8.90 -9.64
C ALA A 177 24.52 9.85 -10.78
N ASP A 178 23.57 10.34 -11.57
CA ASP A 178 23.84 11.30 -12.65
C ASP A 178 24.46 12.61 -12.13
N LEU A 179 24.03 13.08 -10.95
CA LEU A 179 24.59 14.28 -10.29
C LEU A 179 26.03 14.09 -9.79
N VAL A 180 26.51 12.86 -9.60
CA VAL A 180 27.89 12.55 -9.21
C VAL A 180 28.81 12.47 -10.43
N GLY A 181 28.26 12.12 -11.60
CA GLY A 181 28.99 12.03 -12.86
C GLY A 181 29.01 13.33 -13.69
N ALA A 182 28.53 14.45 -13.14
CA ALA A 182 28.46 15.77 -13.76
C ALA A 182 29.58 16.71 -13.30
#